data_AF-A0A3P7FS34-F1
#
_entry.id   AF-A0A3P7FS34-F1
#
_cell.length_a   1.000
_cell.length_b   1.000
_cell.length_c   1.000
_cell.angle_alpha   90.00
_cell.angle_beta   90.00
_cell.angle_gamma   90.00
#
_symmetry.space_group_name_H-M   'P 1'
#
loop_
_entity.id
_entity.type
_entity.pdbx_description
1 polymer ?
#
loop_
_entity_poly.entity_id
_entity_poly.type
_entity_poly.pdbx_seq_one_letter_code
_entity_poly.pdbx_strand_id
1 'polypeptide(L)'
;MTKDRLSALKARIIKVFQAQSEEDHEDDLAATDSAQGQFMEEFFEQVEEIRGSVDLIASNVEEVKKKHSAILSNPVNDPKTKEELDELMASIKKTANKVRGKLKC
;
A
#
# COMPACT_ATOMS: atom_id res chain seq x y z
N MET A 1 22.20 22.49 -20.83
CA MET A 1 20.72 22.54 -20.84
C MET A 1 20.20 21.46 -21.78
N THR A 2 19.81 20.31 -21.23
CA THR A 2 19.03 19.29 -21.96
C THR A 2 17.64 19.87 -22.19
N LYS A 3 17.37 20.34 -23.41
CA LYS A 3 16.05 20.88 -23.78
C LYS A 3 15.01 19.78 -23.61
N ASP A 4 14.04 20.00 -22.74
CA ASP A 4 12.91 19.10 -22.52
C ASP A 4 12.18 18.84 -23.85
N ARG A 5 12.20 17.59 -24.32
CA ARG A 5 11.51 17.14 -25.55
C ARG A 5 10.14 16.55 -25.25
N LEU A 6 9.76 16.43 -23.97
CA LEU A 6 8.50 15.82 -23.57
C LEU A 6 7.30 16.58 -24.14
N SER A 7 7.34 17.91 -24.10
CA SER A 7 6.28 18.77 -24.64
C SER A 7 6.09 18.60 -26.16
N ALA A 8 7.19 18.50 -26.91
CA ALA A 8 7.14 18.30 -28.37
C ALA A 8 6.64 16.89 -28.74
N LEU A 9 7.01 15.87 -27.96
CA LEU A 9 6.52 14.51 -28.17
C LEU A 9 5.01 14.41 -27.87
N LYS A 10 4.53 14.99 -26.77
CA LYS A 10 3.10 15.06 -26.43
C LYS A 10 2.28 15.75 -27.53
N ALA A 11 2.75 16.88 -28.05
CA ALA A 11 2.06 17.60 -29.13
C ALA A 11 1.98 16.77 -30.42
N ARG A 12 3.00 15.97 -30.73
CA ARG A 12 3.01 15.10 -31.92
C ARG A 12 2.03 13.94 -31.77
N ILE A 13 1.94 13.34 -30.59
CA ILE A 13 0.99 12.25 -30.31
C ILE A 13 -0.45 12.76 -30.44
N ILE A 14 -0.78 13.92 -29.86
CA ILE A 14 -2.14 14.51 -29.95
C ILE A 14 -2.51 14.78 -31.42
N LYS A 15 -1.60 15.33 -32.22
CA LYS A 15 -1.86 15.56 -33.66
C LYS A 15 -2.11 14.26 -34.44
N VAL A 16 -1.40 13.18 -34.12
CA VAL A 16 -1.62 11.88 -34.75
C VAL A 16 -2.99 11.32 -34.34
N PHE A 17 -3.36 11.40 -33.07
CA PHE A 17 -4.67 10.97 -32.58
C PHE A 17 -5.83 11.77 -33.20
N GLN A 18 -5.68 13.09 -33.32
CA GLN A 18 -6.68 13.96 -33.97
C GLN A 18 -6.81 13.71 -35.48
N ALA A 19 -5.79 13.17 -36.14
CA ALA A 19 -5.84 12.82 -37.55
C ALA A 19 -6.33 11.38 -37.78
N GLN A 20 -6.23 10.50 -36.77
CA GLN A 20 -6.67 9.10 -36.83
C GLN A 20 -8.11 8.90 -36.33
N SER A 21 -8.65 9.84 -35.57
CA SER A 21 -10.03 9.80 -35.03
C SER A 21 -11.13 9.96 -36.09
N GLU A 22 -10.79 10.07 -37.37
CA GLU A 22 -11.72 9.94 -38.50
C GLU A 22 -11.90 8.47 -38.97
N GLU A 23 -11.15 7.49 -38.42
CA GLU A 23 -11.29 6.06 -38.73
C GLU A 23 -11.75 5.27 -37.48
N ASP A 24 -13.04 4.91 -37.46
CA ASP A 24 -13.79 4.16 -36.44
C ASP A 24 -13.11 2.85 -35.95
N HIS A 25 -12.29 2.90 -34.88
CA HIS A 25 -11.82 1.68 -34.20
C HIS A 25 -11.40 1.83 -32.72
N GLU A 26 -11.89 2.85 -31.99
CA GLU A 26 -11.42 3.15 -30.61
C GLU A 26 -12.22 2.47 -29.47
N ASP A 27 -13.43 1.96 -29.72
CA ASP A 27 -14.34 1.49 -28.64
C ASP A 27 -13.92 0.17 -27.96
N ASP A 28 -13.20 -0.72 -28.66
CA ASP A 28 -12.89 -2.06 -28.13
C ASP A 28 -11.63 -2.07 -27.22
N LEU A 29 -10.72 -1.12 -27.43
CA LEU A 29 -9.52 -0.92 -26.59
C LEU A 29 -9.87 -0.21 -25.27
N ALA A 30 -10.77 0.78 -25.31
CA ALA A 30 -11.17 1.54 -24.12
C ALA A 30 -11.97 0.70 -23.10
N ALA A 31 -12.79 -0.25 -23.57
CA ALA A 31 -13.55 -1.14 -22.71
C ALA A 31 -12.64 -2.12 -21.94
N THR A 32 -11.59 -2.62 -22.60
CA THR A 32 -10.61 -3.53 -21.98
C THR A 32 -9.72 -2.77 -20.97
N ASP A 33 -9.31 -1.55 -21.30
CA ASP A 33 -8.51 -0.70 -20.41
C ASP A 33 -9.31 -0.22 -19.19
N SER A 34 -10.62 -0.03 -19.32
CA SER A 34 -11.49 0.32 -18.20
C SER A 34 -11.64 -0.82 -17.19
N ALA A 35 -11.80 -2.06 -17.66
CA ALA A 35 -11.87 -3.24 -16.78
C ALA A 35 -10.52 -3.55 -16.12
N GLN A 36 -9.42 -3.40 -16.86
CA GLN A 36 -8.07 -3.51 -16.31
C GLN A 36 -7.77 -2.39 -15.32
N GLY A 37 -8.23 -1.17 -15.58
CA GLY A 37 -8.10 -0.02 -14.69
C GLY A 37 -8.79 -0.25 -13.34
N GLN A 38 -10.03 -0.76 -13.36
CA GLN A 38 -10.76 -1.13 -12.13
C GLN A 38 -10.05 -2.22 -11.34
N PHE A 39 -9.55 -3.27 -12.02
CA PHE A 39 -8.77 -4.31 -11.38
C PHE A 39 -7.47 -3.77 -10.76
N MET A 40 -6.77 -2.88 -11.46
CA MET A 40 -5.56 -2.25 -10.96
C MET A 40 -5.84 -1.31 -9.78
N GLU A 41 -6.96 -0.57 -9.80
CA GLU A 41 -7.39 0.27 -8.68
C GLU A 41 -7.66 -0.56 -7.43
N GLU A 42 -8.41 -1.67 -7.55
CA GLU A 42 -8.63 -2.62 -6.46
C GLU A 42 -7.31 -3.23 -5.97
N PHE A 43 -6.40 -3.58 -6.89
CA PHE A 43 -5.08 -4.09 -6.56
C PHE A 43 -4.25 -3.07 -5.75
N PHE A 44 -4.21 -1.80 -6.18
CA PHE A 44 -3.51 -0.75 -5.45
C PHE A 44 -4.14 -0.47 -4.09
N GLU A 45 -5.47 -0.53 -3.99
CA GLU A 45 -6.17 -0.41 -2.70
C GLU A 45 -5.76 -1.55 -1.75
N GLN A 46 -5.70 -2.79 -2.23
CA GLN A 46 -5.22 -3.93 -1.45
C GLN A 46 -3.76 -3.76 -1.01
N VAL A 47 -2.89 -3.26 -1.90
CA VAL A 47 -1.47 -3.01 -1.61
C VAL A 47 -1.31 -1.93 -0.55
N GLU A 48 -2.02 -0.80 -0.67
CA GLU A 48 -1.98 0.26 0.34
C GLU A 48 -2.52 -0.23 1.70
N GLU A 49 -3.56 -1.07 1.73
CA GLU A 49 -4.05 -1.64 2.99
C GLU A 49 -3.02 -2.61 3.62
N ILE A 50 -2.30 -3.38 2.80
CA ILE A 50 -1.20 -4.23 3.28
C ILE A 50 -0.06 -3.36 3.84
N ARG A 51 0.33 -2.31 3.12
CA ARG A 51 1.37 -1.37 3.54
C ARG A 51 1.04 -0.73 4.89
N GLY A 52 -0.18 -0.21 5.04
CA GLY A 52 -0.65 0.34 6.31
C GLY A 52 -0.69 -0.70 7.44
N SER A 53 -1.02 -1.96 7.13
CA SER A 53 -0.96 -3.05 8.10
C SER A 53 0.47 -3.39 8.53
N VAL A 54 1.44 -3.32 7.62
CA VAL A 54 2.87 -3.52 7.91
C VAL A 54 3.42 -2.37 8.77
N ASP A 55 3.06 -1.13 8.45
CA ASP A 55 3.44 0.05 9.24
C ASP A 55 2.89 -0.03 10.67
N LEU A 56 1.65 -0.50 10.83
CA LEU A 56 1.04 -0.76 12.15
C LEU A 56 1.82 -1.83 12.93
N ILE A 57 2.22 -2.93 12.28
CA ILE A 57 3.05 -3.96 12.92
C ILE A 57 4.39 -3.36 13.36
N ALA A 58 5.05 -2.57 12.51
CA ALA A 58 6.31 -1.94 12.85
C ALA A 58 6.19 -1.01 14.07
N SER A 59 5.13 -0.20 14.12
CA SER A 59 4.83 0.67 15.26
C SER A 59 4.59 -0.13 16.54
N ASN A 60 3.78 -1.19 16.49
CA ASN A 60 3.52 -2.04 17.65
C ASN A 60 4.78 -2.76 18.13
N VAL A 61 5.66 -3.20 17.22
CA VAL A 61 6.95 -3.84 17.57
C VAL A 61 7.88 -2.86 18.29
N GLU A 62 7.93 -1.60 17.85
CA GLU A 62 8.70 -0.57 18.57
C GLU A 62 8.15 -0.31 19.97
N GLU A 63 6.83 -0.31 20.15
CA GLU A 63 6.22 -0.13 21.47
C GLU A 63 6.47 -1.35 22.37
N VAL A 64 6.39 -2.57 21.82
CA VAL A 64 6.78 -3.82 22.52
C VAL A 64 8.22 -3.73 23.03
N LYS A 65 9.16 -3.22 22.22
CA LYS A 65 10.57 -3.05 22.68
C LYS A 65 10.67 -2.11 23.87
N LYS A 66 9.95 -0.97 23.86
CA LYS A 66 9.97 -0.01 24.96
C LYS A 66 9.39 -0.61 26.24
N LYS A 67 8.23 -1.26 26.14
CA LYS A 67 7.56 -1.92 27.28
C LYS A 67 8.43 -3.04 27.84
N HIS A 68 9.02 -3.85 26.96
CA HIS A 68 9.92 -4.92 27.37
C HIS A 68 11.17 -4.38 28.06
N SER A 69 11.75 -3.30 27.55
CA SER A 69 12.86 -2.59 28.20
C SER A 69 12.46 -2.04 29.58
N ALA A 70 11.29 -1.39 29.69
CA ALA A 70 10.78 -0.83 30.95
C ALA A 70 10.53 -1.91 32.03
N ILE A 71 10.02 -3.08 31.64
CA ILE A 71 9.82 -4.22 32.53
C ILE A 71 11.16 -4.76 33.03
N LEU A 72 12.18 -4.83 32.16
CA LEU A 72 13.51 -5.31 32.55
C LEU A 72 14.30 -4.28 33.37
N SER A 73 14.04 -2.98 33.20
CA SER A 73 14.72 -1.92 33.96
C SER A 73 14.11 -1.66 35.33
N ASN A 74 12.83 -1.99 35.54
CA ASN A 74 12.13 -1.73 36.79
C ASN A 74 12.09 -3.01 37.67
N PRO A 75 12.62 -2.97 38.91
CA PRO A 75 12.58 -4.14 39.81
C PRO A 75 11.16 -4.45 40.31
N VAL A 76 10.23 -3.50 40.15
CA VAL A 76 8.80 -3.69 40.43
C VAL A 76 8.08 -3.85 39.10
N ASN A 77 7.62 -5.06 38.82
CA ASN A 77 6.78 -5.34 37.66
C ASN A 77 5.41 -4.68 37.87
N ASP A 78 5.06 -3.70 37.04
CA ASP A 78 3.71 -3.13 37.02
C ASP A 78 2.79 -4.08 36.22
N PRO A 79 1.78 -4.72 36.83
CA PRO A 79 0.88 -5.64 36.12
C PRO A 79 0.22 -4.97 34.91
N LYS A 80 -0.02 -3.66 34.95
CA LYS A 80 -0.60 -2.91 33.84
C LYS A 80 0.31 -2.90 32.61
N THR A 81 1.63 -2.75 32.80
CA THR A 81 2.59 -2.79 31.69
C THR A 81 2.67 -4.17 31.03
N LYS A 82 2.41 -5.23 31.78
CA LYS A 82 2.35 -6.60 31.27
C LYS A 82 1.08 -6.86 30.46
N GLU A 83 -0.06 -6.38 30.94
CA GLU A 83 -1.33 -6.44 30.19
C GLU A 83 -1.20 -5.70 28.85
N GLU A 84 -0.66 -4.48 28.88
CA GLU A 84 -0.40 -3.70 27.66
C GLU A 84 0.56 -4.41 26.69
N LEU A 85 1.58 -5.12 27.21
CA LEU A 85 2.49 -5.93 26.39
C LEU A 85 1.76 -7.10 25.72
N ASP A 86 0.94 -7.83 26.47
CA ASP A 86 0.17 -8.97 25.97
C ASP A 86 -0.85 -8.53 24.90
N GLU A 87 -1.50 -7.37 25.10
CA GLU A 87 -2.38 -6.75 24.11
C GLU A 87 -1.64 -6.34 22.83
N LEU A 88 -0.46 -5.74 22.95
CA LEU A 88 0.38 -5.40 21.81
C LEU A 88 0.81 -6.66 21.04
N MET A 89 1.21 -7.73 21.73
CA MET A 89 1.54 -9.01 21.10
C MET A 89 0.34 -9.63 20.39
N ALA A 90 -0.85 -9.58 20.99
CA ALA A 90 -2.08 -10.06 20.39
C ALA A 90 -2.44 -9.27 19.11
N SER A 91 -2.30 -7.93 19.15
CA SER A 91 -2.57 -7.08 17.99
C SER A 91 -1.58 -7.33 16.86
N ILE A 92 -0.28 -7.47 17.15
CA ILE A 92 0.75 -7.85 16.16
C ILE A 92 0.40 -9.19 15.51
N LYS A 93 0.05 -10.20 16.31
CA LYS A 93 -0.30 -11.53 15.79
C LYS A 93 -1.55 -11.48 14.90
N LYS A 94 -2.56 -10.67 15.27
CA LYS A 94 -3.79 -10.51 14.47
C LYS A 94 -3.48 -9.82 13.14
N THR A 95 -2.77 -8.69 13.15
CA THR A 95 -2.42 -7.93 11.94
C THR A 95 -1.49 -8.73 11.03
N ALA A 96 -0.50 -9.43 11.58
CA ALA A 96 0.40 -10.29 10.81
C ALA A 96 -0.34 -11.44 10.12
N ASN A 97 -1.33 -12.04 10.77
CA ASN A 97 -2.18 -13.06 10.14
C ASN A 97 -3.06 -12.47 9.03
N LYS A 98 -3.58 -11.25 9.19
CA LYS A 98 -4.33 -10.54 8.14
C LYS A 98 -3.44 -10.30 6.92
N VAL A 99 -2.24 -9.75 7.11
CA VAL A 99 -1.25 -9.51 6.04
C VAL A 99 -0.89 -10.81 5.33
N ARG A 100 -0.57 -11.86 6.10
CA ARG A 100 -0.27 -13.19 5.54
C ARG A 100 -1.43 -13.76 4.72
N GLY A 101 -2.67 -13.54 5.17
CA GLY A 101 -3.87 -13.99 4.45
C GLY A 101 -4.02 -13.30 3.11
N LYS A 102 -3.77 -11.98 3.05
CA LYS A 102 -3.85 -11.21 1.81
C LYS A 102 -2.76 -11.51 0.80
N LEU A 103 -1.55 -11.78 1.28
CA LEU A 103 -0.39 -12.11 0.43
C LEU A 103 -0.43 -13.55 -0.12
N LYS A 104 -1.34 -14.40 0.35
CA LYS A 104 -1.45 -15.80 -0.10
C LYS A 104 -2.38 -15.97 -1.31
N CYS A 105 -3.02 -14.89 -1.77
CA CYS A 105 -3.63 -14.82 -3.10
C CYS A 105 -2.55 -14.46 -4.13
#